data_AF-A0A7J3KZZ6-F1
#
_entry.id   AF-A0A7J3KZZ6-F1
#
_cell.length_a   1.000
_cell.length_b   1.000
_cell.length_c   1.000
_cell.angle_alpha   90.00
_cell.angle_beta   90.00
_cell.angle_gamma   90.00
#
_symmetry.space_group_name_H-M   'P 1'
#
loop_
_entity.id
_entity.type
_entity.pdbx_description
1 polymer ?
#
loop_
_entity_poly.entity_id
_entity_poly.type
_entity_poly.pdbx_seq_one_letter_code
_entity_poly.pdbx_strand_id
1 'polypeptide(L)' 'MSERKLPLGETLIFEDSAKFIGGSTFLEAPLKGALVLTNQRIFFEEHVGRRDRRILIRLEVPLSILDQVKIS' A
#
# COMPACT_ATOMS: atom_id res chain seq x y z
N MET A 1 7.93 -3.01 -15.65
CA MET A 1 7.02 -2.91 -14.49
C MET A 1 6.01 -4.04 -14.63
N SER A 2 5.74 -4.80 -13.57
CA SER A 2 4.73 -5.87 -13.64
C SER A 2 3.35 -5.22 -13.59
N GLU A 3 2.49 -5.53 -14.56
CA GLU A 3 1.17 -4.91 -14.70
C GLU A 3 0.26 -5.35 -13.55
N ARG A 4 0.01 -4.45 -12.60
CA ARG A 4 -0.83 -4.72 -11.42
C ARG A 4 -2.28 -4.90 -11.87
N LYS A 5 -2.90 -6.01 -11.47
CA LYS A 5 -4.34 -6.23 -11.71
C LYS A 5 -5.16 -5.44 -10.70
N LEU A 6 -5.83 -4.39 -11.16
CA LEU A 6 -6.81 -3.64 -10.39
C LEU A 6 -8.23 -4.12 -10.69
N PRO A 7 -9.17 -4.02 -9.72
CA PRO A 7 -10.60 -4.19 -9.95
C PRO A 7 -11.12 -3.33 -11.11
N LEU A 8 -12.20 -3.81 -11.75
CA LEU A 8 -12.89 -3.07 -12.81
C LEU A 8 -13.33 -1.68 -12.30
N GLY A 9 -12.96 -0.63 -13.04
CA GLY A 9 -13.28 0.77 -12.69
C GLY A 9 -12.32 1.40 -11.67
N GLU A 10 -11.32 0.66 -11.18
CA GLU A 10 -10.25 1.21 -10.36
C GLU A 10 -9.04 1.55 -11.22
N THR A 11 -8.51 2.76 -11.07
CA THR A 11 -7.39 3.28 -11.86
C THR A 11 -6.25 3.67 -10.94
N LEU A 12 -5.04 3.24 -11.32
CA LEU A 12 -3.81 3.60 -10.61
C LEU A 12 -3.55 5.10 -10.80
N ILE A 13 -3.37 5.83 -9.70
CA ILE A 13 -2.95 7.24 -9.71
C ILE A 13 -1.46 7.33 -9.39
N PHE A 14 -1.01 6.59 -8.38
CA PHE A 14 0.37 6.63 -7.93
C PHE A 14 0.80 5.29 -7.32
N GLU A 15 2.05 4.91 -7.54
CA GLU A 15 2.70 3.77 -6.89
C GLU A 15 4.18 4.10 -6.71
N ASP A 16 4.67 4.01 -5.48
CA ASP A 16 6.10 4.16 -5.18
C ASP A 16 6.50 3.34 -3.96
N SER A 17 7.81 3.13 -3.81
CA SER A 17 8.39 2.47 -2.66
C SER A 17 8.14 3.28 -1.40
N ALA A 18 7.64 2.63 -0.36
CA ALA A 18 7.35 3.25 0.92
C ALA A 18 7.81 2.40 2.08
N LYS A 19 7.99 3.05 3.23
CA LYS A 19 8.15 2.38 4.53
C LYS A 19 6.89 2.64 5.33
N PHE A 20 6.24 1.58 5.79
CA PHE A 20 5.13 1.72 6.71
C PHE A 20 5.67 1.91 8.13
N ILE A 21 5.24 3.01 8.76
CA ILE A 21 5.63 3.40 10.13
C ILE A 21 4.31 3.67 10.88
N GLY A 22 3.72 2.66 11.53
CA GLY A 22 2.47 2.86 12.28
C GLY A 22 1.93 1.64 13.04
N GLY A 23 1.15 1.93 14.10
CA GLY A 23 0.18 1.02 14.73
C GLY A 23 0.70 -0.01 15.74
N SER A 24 0.91 0.42 16.99
CA SER A 24 1.10 -0.39 18.23
C SER A 24 2.06 -1.60 18.17
N THR A 25 3.23 -1.47 18.81
CA THR A 25 4.01 -2.50 19.55
C THR A 25 4.31 -3.91 18.96
N PHE A 26 3.73 -4.34 17.84
CA PHE A 26 3.85 -5.71 17.32
C PHE A 26 4.70 -5.84 16.06
N LEU A 27 5.07 -4.71 15.43
CA LEU A 27 6.00 -4.70 14.31
C LEU A 27 7.38 -4.31 14.83
N GLU A 28 8.27 -5.30 14.96
CA GLU A 28 9.64 -5.12 15.46
C GLU A 28 10.50 -4.24 14.54
N ALA A 29 10.08 -4.02 13.28
CA ALA A 29 10.77 -3.18 12.31
C ALA A 29 9.80 -2.50 11.32
N PRO A 30 10.19 -1.34 10.73
CA PRO A 30 9.44 -0.71 9.64
C PRO A 30 9.34 -1.65 8.44
N LEU A 31 8.11 -1.89 7.98
CA LEU A 31 7.86 -2.74 6.81
C LEU A 31 8.24 -1.98 5.53
N LYS A 32 8.94 -2.64 4.62
CA LYS A 32 9.32 -2.07 3.32
C LYS A 32 8.38 -2.61 2.24
N GLY A 33 7.76 -1.72 1.49
CA GLY A 33 6.75 -2.12 0.52
C GLY A 33 6.50 -1.06 -0.53
N ALA A 34 5.33 -1.12 -1.15
CA ALA A 34 4.82 -0.12 -2.06
C ALA A 34 3.60 0.57 -1.44
N LEU A 35 3.56 1.91 -1.51
CA LEU A 35 2.35 2.67 -1.28
C LEU A 35 1.67 2.88 -2.63
N VAL A 36 0.39 2.53 -2.68
CA VAL A 36 -0.42 2.60 -3.89
C VAL A 36 -1.63 3.48 -3.63
N LEU A 37 -1.84 4.45 -4.49
CA LEU A 37 -3.02 5.31 -4.52
C LEU A 37 -3.78 5.04 -5.83
N THR A 38 -5.07 4.79 -5.68
CA THR A 38 -6.01 4.69 -6.78
C THR A 38 -7.08 5.76 -6.66
N ASN A 39 -7.96 5.84 -7.65
CA ASN A 39 -9.15 6.69 -7.57
C ASN A 39 -10.16 6.27 -6.47
N GLN A 40 -9.95 5.14 -5.77
CA GLN A 40 -10.89 4.63 -4.77
C GLN A 40 -10.28 4.41 -3.38
N ARG A 41 -8.97 4.14 -3.29
CA ARG A 41 -8.32 3.77 -2.01
C ARG A 41 -6.83 4.09 -2.01
N ILE A 42 -6.28 4.14 -0.80
CA ILE A 42 -4.85 4.08 -0.53
C ILE A 42 -4.56 2.73 0.12
N PHE A 43 -3.53 2.03 -0.34
CA PHE A 43 -3.09 0.82 0.32
C PHE A 43 -1.57 0.68 0.31
N PHE A 44 -1.05 -0.01 1.32
CA PHE A 44 0.34 -0.41 1.43
C PHE A 44 0.44 -1.93 1.25
N GLU A 45 1.41 -2.37 0.45
CA GLU A 45 1.72 -3.79 0.28
C GLU A 45 3.19 -4.07 0.57
N GLU A 46 3.44 -4.95 1.53
CA GLU A 46 4.76 -5.56 1.70
C GLU A 46 4.88 -6.79 0.79
N HIS A 47 5.94 -6.83 -0.02
CA HIS A 47 6.26 -7.97 -0.86
C HIS A 47 7.46 -8.73 -0.29
N VAL A 48 7.35 -10.05 -0.20
CA VAL A 48 8.46 -10.94 0.16
C VAL A 48 8.84 -11.81 -1.04
N GLY A 49 10.15 -11.92 -1.31
CA GLY A 49 10.71 -12.75 -2.39
C GLY A 49 11.15 -11.96 -3.63
N ARG A 50 12.25 -12.38 -4.26
CA ARG A 50 12.84 -11.73 -5.45
C ARG A 50 12.16 -12.13 -6.77
N ARG A 51 11.43 -13.25 -6.82
CA ARG A 51 10.90 -13.85 -8.07
C ARG A 51 9.38 -13.97 -8.15
N ASP A 52 8.71 -14.25 -7.05
CA ASP A 52 7.25 -14.22 -6.93
C ASP A 52 6.89 -13.31 -5.76
N ARG A 53 6.47 -12.08 -6.07
CA ARG A 53 6.17 -11.01 -5.10
C ARG A 53 4.91 -11.34 -4.30
N ARG A 54 4.97 -12.33 -3.42
CA ARG A 54 3.86 -12.67 -2.54
C ARG A 54 3.62 -11.50 -1.60
N ILE A 55 2.39 -10.99 -1.58
CA ILE A 55 1.97 -9.95 -0.64
C ILE A 55 1.89 -10.62 0.75
N LEU A 56 2.72 -10.14 1.68
CA LEU A 56 2.72 -10.63 3.07
C LEU A 56 1.71 -9.86 3.91
N ILE A 57 1.74 -8.53 3.76
CA ILE A 57 0.88 -7.60 4.49
C ILE A 57 0.26 -6.66 3.47
N ARG A 58 -1.05 -6.47 3.59
CA ARG A 58 -1.80 -5.46 2.86
C ARG A 58 -2.61 -4.64 3.84
N LEU A 59 -2.35 -3.34 3.87
CA LEU A 59 -3.11 -2.38 4.66
C LEU A 59 -3.86 -1.47 3.71
N GLU A 60 -5.16 -1.30 3.90
CA GLU A 60 -6.02 -0.63 2.94
C GLU A 60 -6.97 0.34 3.62
N VAL A 61 -7.10 1.53 3.03
CA VAL A 61 -8.01 2.59 3.46
C VAL A 61 -8.77 3.11 2.24
N PRO A 62 -10.10 2.91 2.17
CA PRO A 62 -10.94 3.55 1.16
C PRO A 62 -10.89 5.08 1.28
N LEU A 63 -10.83 5.79 0.15
CA LEU A 63 -10.84 7.25 0.15
C LEU A 63 -12.15 7.83 0.71
N SER A 64 -13.25 7.07 0.63
CA SER A 64 -14.57 7.49 1.15
C SER A 64 -14.62 7.63 2.67
N ILE A 65 -13.69 7.01 3.40
CA ILE A 65 -13.62 7.07 4.87
C ILE A 65 -12.39 7.84 5.36
N LEU A 66 -11.59 8.38 4.44
CA LEU A 66 -10.36 9.09 4.77
C LEU A 66 -10.69 10.49 5.27
N ASP A 67 -10.55 10.71 6.58
CA ASP A 67 -10.88 11.99 7.22
C ASP A 67 -9.79 13.05 7.01
N GLN A 68 -8.51 12.68 7.17
CA GLN A 68 -7.39 13.61 7.08
C GLN A 68 -6.14 12.97 6.45
N VAL A 69 -5.41 13.77 5.66
CA VAL A 69 -4.05 13.48 5.21
C VAL A 69 -3.10 14.55 5.74
N LYS A 70 -2.03 14.13 6.40
CA LYS A 70 -0.98 15.03 6.89
C LYS A 70 0.30 14.81 6.09
N ILE A 71 0.82 15.89 5.50
CA ILE A 71 2.10 15.92 4.80
C ILE A 71 3.09 16.60 5.74
N SER A 72 4.21 15.93 6.05
CA SER A 72 5.23 16.38 7.01
C SER A 72 6.59 16.47 6.33
#